data_AF-A0A920V471-F1
#
_entry.id   AF-A0A920V471-F1
#
_cell.length_a   1.000
_cell.length_b   1.000
_cell.length_c   1.000
_cell.angle_alpha   90.00
_cell.angle_beta   90.00
_cell.angle_gamma   90.00
#
_symmetry.space_group_name_H-M   'P 1'
#
loop_
_entity.id
_entity.type
_entity.pdbx_description
1 polymer ?
#
loop_
_entity_poly.entity_id
_entity_poly.type
_entity_poly.pdbx_seq_one_letter_code
_entity_poly.pdbx_strand_id
1 'polypeptide(L)'
;MVAEAERLRGNSVFLGGPFGSTVTGTCNIMTAAALAEGRTVSRQRAREPGVVDLGDCLNQMGARGPGPGDSPIEIEGVERLGAARPRVIPDRIEAATC
;
A
#
# COMPACT_ATOMS: atom_id res chain seq x y z
N MET A 1 -2.26 17.70 -3.09
CA MET A 1 -3.67 17.33 -2.84
C MET A 1 -3.71 16.76 -1.44
N VAL A 2 -4.38 17.44 -0.50
CA VAL A 2 -4.54 17.00 0.89
C VAL A 2 -6.02 16.65 1.05
N ALA A 3 -6.32 15.46 1.55
CA ALA A 3 -7.67 15.05 1.90
C ALA A 3 -7.75 14.98 3.42
N GLU A 4 -8.69 15.72 4.02
CA GLU A 4 -8.90 15.78 5.46
C GLU A 4 -10.20 15.06 5.81
N ALA A 5 -10.13 14.19 6.81
CA ALA A 5 -11.28 13.51 7.39
C ALA A 5 -10.98 13.24 8.86
N GLU A 6 -11.99 13.36 9.74
CA GLU A 6 -11.83 13.00 11.17
C GLU A 6 -11.42 11.53 11.32
N ARG A 7 -11.96 10.66 10.45
CA ARG A 7 -11.52 9.28 10.26
C ARG A 7 -11.67 8.83 8.81
N LEU A 8 -10.64 8.15 8.31
CA LEU A 8 -10.69 7.49 7.01
C LEU A 8 -11.60 6.27 7.08
N ARG A 9 -12.44 6.07 6.08
CA ARG A 9 -13.29 4.87 5.95
C ARG A 9 -12.89 4.09 4.71
N GLY A 10 -12.79 2.77 4.84
CA GLY A 10 -12.45 1.88 3.74
C GLY A 10 -13.50 1.96 2.63
N ASN A 11 -13.02 2.01 1.38
CA ASN A 11 -13.88 2.02 0.19
C ASN A 11 -13.17 1.33 -1.00
N SER A 12 -13.87 1.15 -2.11
CA SER A 12 -13.27 0.67 -3.36
C SER A 12 -12.56 1.81 -4.09
N VAL A 13 -11.27 1.62 -4.35
CA VAL A 13 -10.42 2.58 -5.08
C VAL A 13 -9.88 1.92 -6.35
N PHE A 14 -10.09 2.58 -7.48
CA PHE A 14 -9.48 2.21 -8.76
C PHE A 14 -8.26 3.09 -8.98
N LEU A 15 -7.07 2.49 -9.02
CA LEU A 15 -5.79 3.18 -9.18
C LEU A 15 -5.30 3.21 -10.64
N GLY A 16 -6.09 2.65 -11.56
CA GLY A 16 -5.80 2.72 -12.98
C GLY A 16 -6.20 4.07 -13.57
N GLY A 17 -5.46 4.50 -14.57
CA GLY A 17 -5.76 5.69 -15.38
C GLY A 17 -5.31 5.50 -16.84
N PRO A 18 -5.47 6.52 -17.70
CA PRO A 18 -5.07 6.45 -19.11
C PRO A 18 -3.57 6.14 -19.32
N PHE A 19 -2.74 6.35 -18.29
CA PHE A 19 -1.30 6.08 -18.30
C PHE A 19 -0.90 4.91 -17.37
N GLY A 20 -1.87 4.09 -16.95
CA GLY A 20 -1.66 3.00 -16.00
C GLY A 20 -1.69 3.43 -14.54
N SER A 21 -1.24 2.53 -13.66
CA SER A 21 -1.20 2.72 -12.21
C SER A 21 0.07 3.47 -11.76
N THR A 22 -0.04 4.28 -10.71
CA THR A 22 1.12 5.03 -10.18
C THR A 22 1.66 4.40 -8.90
N VAL A 23 2.99 4.35 -8.74
CA VAL A 23 3.66 3.89 -7.50
C VAL A 23 3.26 4.75 -6.33
N THR A 24 3.47 6.06 -6.44
CA THR A 24 3.21 7.02 -5.35
C THR A 24 1.74 7.02 -4.94
N GLY A 25 0.81 6.99 -5.91
CA GLY A 25 -0.61 6.90 -5.61
C GLY A 25 -0.99 5.59 -4.91
N THR A 26 -0.40 4.47 -5.35
CA THR A 26 -0.60 3.16 -4.71
C THR A 26 -0.12 3.16 -3.27
N CYS A 27 1.12 3.62 -3.03
CA CYS A 27 1.70 3.67 -1.69
C CYS A 27 0.86 4.54 -0.74
N ASN A 28 0.40 5.71 -1.20
CA ASN A 28 -0.39 6.63 -0.40
C ASN A 28 -1.74 6.02 0.02
N ILE A 29 -2.42 5.33 -0.92
CA ILE A 29 -3.67 4.62 -0.60
C ILE A 29 -3.42 3.45 0.33
N MET A 30 -2.32 2.70 0.18
CA MET A 30 -1.99 1.60 1.09
C MET A 30 -1.77 2.08 2.54
N THR A 31 -1.04 3.18 2.73
CA THR A 31 -0.83 3.77 4.06
C THR A 31 -2.12 4.32 4.66
N ALA A 32 -2.97 4.96 3.85
CA ALA A 32 -4.27 5.45 4.30
C ALA A 32 -5.22 4.31 4.68
N ALA A 33 -5.26 3.26 3.85
CA ALA A 33 -6.12 2.09 4.06
C ALA A 33 -5.73 1.28 5.30
N ALA A 34 -4.44 1.23 5.64
CA ALA A 34 -3.97 0.50 6.82
C ALA A 34 -4.52 1.06 8.15
N LEU A 35 -4.91 2.34 8.20
CA LEU A 35 -5.48 3.00 9.37
C LEU A 35 -6.96 3.41 9.18
N ALA A 36 -7.57 3.04 8.05
CA ALA A 36 -8.96 3.37 7.77
C ALA A 36 -9.92 2.42 8.51
N GLU A 37 -11.08 2.93 8.93
CA GLU A 37 -12.13 2.07 9.49
C GLU A 37 -12.76 1.21 8.39
N GLY A 38 -12.70 -0.11 8.55
CA GLY A 38 -13.30 -1.07 7.63
C GLY A 38 -12.34 -1.57 6.54
N ARG A 39 -12.91 -2.00 5.41
CA ARG A 39 -12.17 -2.67 4.33
C ARG A 39 -12.05 -1.77 3.10
N THR A 40 -10.82 -1.58 2.65
CA THR A 40 -10.49 -0.88 1.40
C THR A 40 -10.17 -1.91 0.32
N VAL A 41 -10.76 -1.76 -0.86
CA VAL A 41 -10.50 -2.65 -2.01
C VAL A 41 -9.79 -1.86 -3.10
N SER A 42 -8.53 -2.18 -3.36
CA SER A 42 -7.71 -1.51 -4.37
C SER A 42 -7.62 -2.34 -5.66
N ARG A 43 -8.02 -1.74 -6.79
CA ARG A 43 -7.95 -2.34 -8.13
C ARG A 43 -6.88 -1.63 -8.96
N GLN A 44 -6.15 -2.38 -9.79
CA GLN A 44 -5.17 -1.81 -10.72
C GLN A 44 -4.03 -1.06 -10.01
N ARG A 45 -3.45 -1.68 -8.98
CA ARG A 45 -2.33 -1.13 -8.22
C ARG A 45 -1.00 -1.27 -8.97
N ALA A 46 -0.04 -0.39 -8.68
CA ALA A 46 1.34 -0.58 -9.13
C ALA A 46 1.95 -1.83 -8.49
N ARG A 47 2.69 -2.62 -9.27
CA ARG A 47 3.28 -3.91 -8.85
C ARG A 47 4.81 -3.84 -8.70
N GLU A 48 5.34 -2.64 -8.51
CA GLU A 48 6.78 -2.45 -8.40
C GLU A 48 7.32 -3.03 -7.09
N PRO A 49 8.57 -3.50 -7.04
CA PRO A 49 9.16 -4.12 -5.86
C PRO A 49 9.02 -3.26 -4.59
N GLY A 50 9.17 -1.93 -4.69
CA GLY A 50 8.99 -1.03 -3.55
C GLY A 50 7.56 -0.93 -3.03
N VAL A 51 6.55 -1.18 -3.88
CA VAL A 51 5.13 -1.25 -3.44
C VAL A 51 4.88 -2.53 -2.66
N VAL A 52 5.47 -3.64 -3.11
CA VAL A 52 5.38 -4.93 -2.42
C VAL A 52 6.08 -4.86 -1.06
N ASP A 53 7.29 -4.29 -1.02
CA ASP A 53 8.06 -4.08 0.22
C ASP A 53 7.29 -3.21 1.24
N LEU A 54 6.65 -2.14 0.78
CA LEU A 54 5.76 -1.34 1.64
C LEU A 54 4.60 -2.17 2.19
N GLY A 55 4.01 -3.05 1.37
CA GLY A 55 2.96 -3.95 1.82
C GLY A 55 3.43 -4.91 2.91
N ASP A 56 4.61 -5.50 2.72
CA ASP A 56 5.23 -6.41 3.70
C ASP A 56 5.65 -5.68 4.98
N CYS A 57 6.09 -4.43 4.88
CA CYS A 57 6.33 -3.55 6.02
C CYS A 57 5.03 -3.32 6.80
N LEU A 58 3.94 -2.93 6.13
CA LEU A 58 2.65 -2.71 6.77
C LEU A 58 2.11 -4.00 7.42
N ASN A 59 2.27 -5.16 6.77
CA ASN A 59 1.95 -6.46 7.35
C ASN A 59 2.73 -6.72 8.65
N GLN A 60 4.03 -6.44 8.67
CA GLN A 60 4.87 -6.60 9.87
C GLN A 60 4.46 -5.63 10.99
N MET A 61 3.95 -4.45 10.64
CA MET A 61 3.38 -3.50 11.60
C MET A 61 1.98 -3.91 12.11
N GLY A 62 1.40 -5.00 11.58
CA GLY A 62 0.10 -5.52 11.99
C GLY A 62 -1.08 -5.07 11.12
N ALA A 63 -0.83 -4.41 9.98
CA ALA A 63 -1.87 -4.19 8.98
C ALA A 63 -2.35 -5.55 8.42
N ARG A 64 -3.62 -5.62 8.02
CA ARG A 64 -4.22 -6.84 7.49
C ARG A 64 -4.52 -6.66 6.01
N GLY A 65 -3.88 -7.49 5.18
CA GLY A 65 -4.23 -7.58 3.74
C GLY A 65 -3.35 -6.87 2.70
N PRO A 66 -2.18 -6.27 2.99
CA PRO A 66 -1.27 -5.84 1.91
C PRO A 66 -0.31 -6.94 1.40
N GLY A 67 -0.64 -8.23 1.57
CA GLY A 67 0.20 -9.34 1.11
C GLY A 67 0.30 -9.48 -0.42
N PRO A 68 1.33 -10.17 -0.94
CA PRO A 68 1.54 -10.37 -2.37
C PRO A 68 0.45 -11.26 -2.98
N GLY A 69 -0.44 -10.67 -3.77
CA GLY A 69 -1.49 -11.37 -4.52
C GLY A 69 -2.01 -10.59 -5.71
N ASP A 70 -2.69 -11.26 -6.65
CA ASP A 70 -3.29 -10.63 -7.82
C ASP A 70 -4.39 -9.63 -7.44
N SER A 71 -4.54 -8.56 -8.24
CA SER A 71 -5.58 -7.55 -8.07
C SER A 71 -6.97 -8.19 -8.17
N PRO A 72 -7.93 -7.89 -7.27
CA PRO A 72 -7.92 -6.80 -6.29
C PRO A 72 -7.16 -7.12 -4.99
N ILE A 73 -6.48 -6.11 -4.42
CA ILE A 73 -5.98 -6.18 -3.04
C ILE A 73 -7.06 -5.66 -2.11
N GLU A 74 -7.10 -6.23 -0.91
CA GLU A 74 -8.07 -5.85 0.10
C GLU A 74 -7.33 -5.59 1.41
N ILE A 75 -7.47 -4.38 1.92
CA ILE A 75 -6.79 -3.93 3.12
C ILE A 75 -7.86 -3.71 4.17
N GLU A 76 -7.80 -4.49 5.24
CA GLU A 76 -8.58 -4.25 6.45
C GLU A 76 -7.77 -3.32 7.34
N GLY A 77 -8.29 -2.10 7.53
CA GLY A 77 -7.60 -1.13 8.35
C GLY A 77 -7.70 -1.48 9.84
N VAL A 78 -6.63 -1.15 10.55
CA VAL A 78 -6.46 -1.44 11.97
C VAL A 78 -6.43 -0.14 12.76
N GLU A 79 -6.81 -0.20 14.04
CA GLU A 79 -6.83 0.99 14.88
C GLU A 79 -5.44 1.61 15.09
N ARG A 80 -4.40 0.78 15.12
CA ARG A 80 -3.01 1.18 15.35
C ARG A 80 -2.05 0.24 14.65
N LEU A 81 -0.98 0.82 14.11
CA LEU A 81 0.18 0.08 13.61
C LEU A 81 1.22 -0.04 14.73
N GLY A 82 1.78 -1.24 14.88
CA GLY A 82 2.86 -1.53 15.80
C GLY A 82 4.23 -1.17 15.23
N ALA A 83 5.26 -1.26 16.08
CA ALA A 83 6.64 -1.12 15.64
C ALA A 83 7.03 -2.34 14.80
N ALA A 84 7.60 -2.11 13.62
CA ALA A 84 8.21 -3.14 12.79
C ALA A 84 9.67 -2.76 12.47
N ARG A 85 10.48 -3.76 12.14
CA ARG A 85 11.85 -3.58 11.63
C ARG A 85 11.98 -4.24 10.26
N PRO A 86 11.26 -3.72 9.24
CA PRO A 86 11.39 -4.23 7.88
C PRO A 86 12.82 -4.00 7.39
N ARG A 87 13.36 -4.94 6.59
CA ARG A 87 14.58 -4.69 5.82
C ARG A 87 14.18 -4.05 4.51
N VAL A 88 14.71 -2.87 4.25
CA VAL A 88 14.53 -2.18 2.96
C VAL A 88 15.17 -3.03 1.87
N ILE A 89 14.43 -3.27 0.78
CA ILE A 89 14.97 -3.95 -0.39
C ILE A 89 16.17 -3.18 -0.97
N PRO A 90 17.20 -3.88 -1.48
CA PRO A 90 18.35 -3.23 -2.10
C PRO A 90 17.93 -2.41 -3.33
N ASP A 91 18.65 -1.31 -3.58
CA ASP A 91 18.36 -0.44 -4.71
C ASP A 91 18.64 -1.16 -6.03
N ARG A 92 17.57 -1.36 -6.82
CA ARG A 92 17.60 -2.06 -8.10
C ARG A 92 18.24 -1.27 -9.25
N ILE A 93 18.39 0.06 -9.13
CA ILE A 93 19.09 0.90 -10.09
C ILE A 93 20.61 0.80 -9.88
N GLU A 94 21.03 0.85 -8.62
CA GLU A 94 22.44 0.65 -8.23
C GLU A 94 22.91 -0.79 -8.53
N ALA A 95 22.04 -1.79 -8.33
CA ALA A 95 22.34 -3.19 -8.64
C ALA A 95 22.49 -3.49 -10.15
N ALA A 96 21.99 -2.63 -11.04
CA ALA A 96 22.15 -2.78 -12.49
C ALA A 96 23.37 -2.04 -13.06
N THR A 97 24.07 -1.26 -12.23
CA THR A 97 25.21 -0.42 -12.63
C THR A 97 26.56 -1.05 -12.29
N CYS A 98 26.58 -2.11 -11.47
CA CYS A 98 27.79 -2.81 -11.01
C CYS A 98 28.06 -4.10 -11.77
#